data_AF-X1F384-F1
#
_entry.id   AF-X1F384-F1
#
_cell.length_a   1.000
_cell.length_b   1.000
_cell.length_c   1.000
_cell.angle_alpha   90.00
_cell.angle_beta   90.00
_cell.angle_gamma   90.00
#
_symmetry.space_group_name_H-M   'P 1'
#
loop_
_entity.id
_entity.type
_entity.pdbx_description
1 polymer ?
#
loop_
_entity_poly.entity_id
_entity_poly.type
_entity_poly.pdbx_seq_one_letter_code
_entity_poly.pdbx_strand_id
1 'polypeptide(L)' 'MVNIKNNNLKTFKINISGIVQGVGFRPFIYKLAQKYNINGMVTNTTEGVTIKINAPDKNNY' A
#
# COMPACT_ATOMS: atom_id res chain seq x y z
N MET A 1 0.39 -23.99 22.05
CA MET A 1 0.80 -24.02 20.63
C MET A 1 0.58 -22.63 20.06
N VAL A 2 1.64 -21.84 19.87
CA VAL A 2 1.54 -20.55 19.18
C VAL A 2 1.72 -20.83 17.70
N ASN A 3 0.67 -20.64 16.91
CA ASN A 3 0.69 -20.87 15.48
C ASN A 3 1.39 -19.66 14.81
N ILE A 4 2.73 -19.67 14.79
CA ILE A 4 3.52 -18.64 14.12
C ILE A 4 3.40 -18.90 12.61
N LYS A 5 2.31 -18.43 11.99
CA LYS A 5 2.32 -18.23 10.54
C LYS A 5 3.39 -17.18 10.26
N ASN A 6 4.54 -17.61 9.74
CA ASN A 6 5.50 -16.71 9.12
C ASN A 6 4.85 -16.08 7.89
N ASN A 7 4.01 -15.07 8.14
CA ASN A 7 3.49 -14.20 7.10
C ASN A 7 4.69 -13.39 6.61
N ASN A 8 5.39 -13.89 5.58
CA ASN A 8 6.43 -13.14 4.89
C ASN A 8 5.78 -11.90 4.27
N LEU A 9 5.69 -10.83 5.06
CA LEU A 9 5.21 -9.53 4.63
C LEU A 9 6.32 -8.88 3.81
N LYS A 10 6.05 -8.69 2.53
CA LYS A 10 6.90 -7.90 1.65
C LYS A 10 6.44 -6.45 1.67
N THR A 11 7.41 -5.54 1.64
CA THR A 11 7.15 -4.10 1.49
C THR A 11 7.21 -3.74 0.01
N PHE A 12 6.13 -3.18 -0.52
CA PHE A 12 6.06 -2.68 -1.89
C PHE A 12 6.08 -1.16 -1.86
N LYS A 13 6.87 -0.55 -2.76
CA LYS A 13 6.87 0.88 -3.02
C LYS A 13 6.32 1.10 -4.43
N ILE A 14 5.25 1.88 -4.53
CA ILE A 14 4.58 2.21 -5.77
C ILE A 14 4.67 3.72 -5.95
N ASN A 15 5.23 4.15 -7.08
CA ASN A 15 5.34 5.54 -7.46
C ASN A 15 4.36 5.81 -8.61
N ILE A 16 3.53 6.84 -8.46
CA ILE A 16 2.53 7.23 -9.45
C ILE A 16 2.81 8.68 -9.81
N SER A 17 3.15 8.92 -11.07
CA SER A 17 3.38 10.25 -11.64
C SER A 17 2.17 10.72 -12.45
N GLY A 18 2.12 12.03 -12.74
CA GLY A 18 1.03 12.66 -13.49
C GLY A 18 0.09 13.51 -12.62
N ILE A 19 -1.12 13.77 -13.12
CA ILE A 19 -2.11 14.63 -12.44
C ILE A 19 -2.82 13.85 -11.34
N VAL A 20 -2.13 13.65 -10.22
CA VAL A 20 -2.61 12.85 -9.07
C VAL A 20 -2.73 13.68 -7.77
N GLN A 21 -2.42 14.96 -7.82
CA GLN A 21 -2.56 15.90 -6.71
C GLN A 21 -3.85 16.73 -6.84
N GLY A 22 -4.51 17.00 -5.72
CA GLY A 22 -5.76 17.78 -5.70
C GLY A 22 -7.01 17.04 -6.20
N VAL A 23 -6.89 15.80 -6.69
CA VAL A 23 -7.99 15.01 -7.27
C VAL A 23 -8.68 14.05 -6.29
N GLY A 24 -8.31 14.07 -5.01
CA GLY A 24 -8.82 13.11 -4.03
C GLY A 24 -8.15 11.74 -4.06
N PHE A 25 -6.96 11.63 -4.64
CA PHE A 25 -6.23 10.37 -4.77
C PHE A 25 -5.88 9.72 -3.41
N ARG A 26 -5.46 10.51 -2.42
CA ARG A 26 -5.16 9.99 -1.06
C ARG A 26 -6.38 9.34 -0.38
N PRO A 27 -7.56 10.00 -0.31
CA PRO A 27 -8.80 9.34 0.14
C PRO A 27 -9.14 8.04 -0.59
N PHE A 28 -8.93 7.98 -1.91
CA PHE A 28 -9.17 6.77 -2.70
C PHE A 28 -8.25 5.61 -2.28
N ILE A 29 -6.94 5.85 -2.17
CA ILE A 29 -5.98 4.85 -1.70
C ILE A 29 -6.28 4.39 -0.27
N TYR A 30 -6.65 5.31 0.62
CA TYR A 30 -7.02 4.98 2.00
C TYR A 30 -8.23 4.03 2.08
N LYS A 31 -9.26 4.26 1.26
CA LYS A 31 -10.43 3.36 1.17
C LYS A 31 -10.04 1.97 0.65
N LEU A 32 -9.17 1.89 -0.34
CA LEU A 32 -8.67 0.60 -0.84
C LEU A 32 -7.86 -0.14 0.23
N ALA A 33 -6.97 0.56 0.94
CA ALA A 33 -6.18 -0.03 2.02
C ALA A 33 -7.08 -0.62 3.11
N GLN A 34 -8.14 0.09 3.52
CA GLN A 34 -9.12 -0.45 4.46
C GLN A 34 -9.90 -1.64 3.89
N LYS A 35 -10.37 -1.57 2.64
CA LYS A 35 -11.12 -2.65 1.99
C LYS A 35 -10.34 -3.96 1.92
N TYR A 36 -9.02 -3.89 1.72
CA TYR A 36 -8.16 -5.07 1.62
C TYR A 36 -7.39 -5.38 2.91
N ASN A 37 -7.64 -4.64 4.00
CA ASN A 37 -6.91 -4.76 5.27
C ASN A 37 -5.38 -4.70 5.09
N ILE A 38 -4.92 -3.79 4.23
CA ILE A 38 -3.51 -3.58 3.91
C ILE A 38 -2.99 -2.42 4.76
N ASN A 39 -1.88 -2.66 5.45
CA ASN A 39 -1.19 -1.62 6.20
C ASN A 39 -0.15 -0.92 5.32
N GLY A 40 -0.02 0.40 5.47
CA GLY A 40 0.91 1.18 4.67
C GLY A 40 0.74 2.69 4.83
N MET A 41 1.37 3.43 3.92
CA MET A 41 1.39 4.89 3.88
C MET A 41 1.23 5.40 2.44
N VAL A 42 0.53 6.52 2.29
CA VAL A 42 0.41 7.26 1.03
C VAL A 42 0.83 8.72 1.23
N THR A 43 1.74 9.19 0.39
CA THR A 43 2.35 10.52 0.49
C THR A 43 2.36 11.20 -0.87
N ASN A 44 1.90 12.45 -0.94
CA ASN A 44 2.11 13.29 -2.12
C ASN A 44 3.55 13.80 -2.12
N THR A 45 4.22 13.71 -3.25
CA THR A 45 5.56 14.26 -3.49
C THR A 45 5.49 15.23 -4.68
N THR A 46 6.50 16.08 -4.87
CA THR A 46 6.55 17.00 -6.03
C THR A 46 6.43 16.30 -7.38
N GLU A 47 6.79 15.01 -7.45
CA GLU A 47 6.74 14.17 -8.65
C GLU A 47 5.42 13.40 -8.82
N GLY A 48 4.53 13.41 -7.82
CA GLY A 48 3.26 12.69 -7.85
C GLY A 48 2.85 12.12 -6.49
N VAL A 49 2.59 10.81 -6.43
CA VAL A 49 2.18 10.09 -5.21
C VAL A 49 3.08 8.87 -5.02
N THR A 50 3.60 8.71 -3.80
CA THR A 50 4.30 7.51 -3.36
C THR A 50 3.44 6.74 -2.37
N ILE A 51 3.27 5.44 -2.62
CA ILE A 51 2.56 4.51 -1.75
C ILE A 51 3.57 3.46 -1.27
N LYS A 52 3.60 3.20 0.04
CA LYS A 52 4.34 2.08 0.64
C LYS A 52 3.35 1.18 1.36
N ILE A 53 3.33 -0.11 1.02
CA ILE A 53 2.40 -1.07 1.65
C ILE A 53 3.11 -2.35 2.03
N ASN A 54 2.63 -2.99 3.09
CA ASN A 54 3.03 -4.33 3.48
C ASN A 54 1.95 -5.31 3.02
N ALA A 55 2.33 -6.30 2.21
CA ALA A 55 1.42 -7.34 1.75
C ALA A 55 2.09 -8.72 1.88
N PRO A 56 1.30 -9.77 2.17
CA PRO A 56 1.82 -11.13 2.19
C PRO A 56 2.33 -11.52 0.80
N ASP A 57 3.45 -12.24 0.77
CA ASP A 57 4.01 -12.78 -0.46
C ASP A 57 3.02 -13.76 -1.11
N LYS A 58 2.69 -13.56 -2.38
CA LYS A 58 1.73 -14.39 -3.13
C LYS A 58 2.31 -15.78 -3.47
N ASN A 59 3.58 -16.04 -3.18
CA ASN A 59 4.27 -17.30 -3.51
C ASN A 59 4.05 -18.45 -2.50
N ASN A 60 3.05 -18.34 -1.61
CA ASN A 60 2.80 -19.33 -0.55
C ASN A 60 1.43 -20.02 -0.72
N TYR A 61 1.13 -20.49 -1.93
CA TYR A 61 0.01 -21.40 -2.22
C TYR A 61 0.53 -22.81 -2.44
#